data_AF-H5XST0-F1
#
_entry.id   AF-H5XST0-F1
#
_cell.length_a   1.000
_cell.length_b   1.000
_cell.length_c   1.000
_cell.angle_alpha   90.00
_cell.angle_beta   90.00
_cell.angle_gamma   90.00
#
_symmetry.space_group_name_H-M   'P 1'
#
loop_
_entity.id
_entity.type
_entity.pdbx_description
1 polymer ?
#
loop_
_entity_poly.entity_id
_entity_poly.type
_entity_poly.pdbx_seq_one_letter_code
_entity_poly.pdbx_strand_id
1 'polypeptide(L)'
;MNWKKPFLASIISLTFLTALAMGCNKADETPTPQPTGPQLTETPKVSYVGEDSCKACHSETYESVTHTKHHVAFKPLADFPLDKPLEPITIFDSANKDKPTSTTLDLSKAKVYGVMMDHYIVAEIPKEAGFKEQYYRVGSLTKTNDKWTVESPKQADVDKDGKNDWTAESYTCGKCHSPGVETGSPSYGISCESCHGPGENHVSATDKKGTMSPDMARKSCNTCHESNPSKDAQGNFIANTHYGTRNYFASKHAQSLQLNQCQTCHTTHKANANGSLLPSDKPTDNCAKCHAGKTFDLDKLMWKNPTDERGHFTRDHSFGAMKYEDLQDDPATKPIEIKNPTLIELIKKQLPALAK
;
A
#
# COMPACT_ATOMS: atom_id res chain seq x y z
N MET A 1 61.60 -36.22 -11.07
CA MET A 1 62.30 -37.11 -12.02
C MET A 1 61.31 -38.11 -12.59
N ASN A 2 61.02 -37.98 -13.89
CA ASN A 2 60.48 -38.93 -14.88
C ASN A 2 59.30 -39.83 -14.48
N TRP A 3 58.05 -39.59 -14.91
CA TRP A 3 57.49 -39.63 -16.28
C TRP A 3 57.58 -41.01 -16.95
N LYS A 4 56.42 -41.66 -17.15
CA LYS A 4 55.87 -42.02 -18.48
C LYS A 4 54.51 -42.75 -18.32
N LYS A 5 53.47 -42.18 -18.95
CA LYS A 5 52.27 -42.89 -19.41
C LYS A 5 52.46 -43.21 -20.90
N PRO A 6 51.83 -44.25 -21.44
CA PRO A 6 51.46 -44.28 -22.84
C PRO A 6 49.95 -44.19 -23.06
N PHE A 7 49.64 -43.41 -24.09
CA PHE A 7 48.39 -43.30 -24.83
C PHE A 7 48.04 -44.62 -25.52
N LEU A 8 46.76 -44.92 -25.70
CA LEU A 8 46.27 -45.76 -26.80
C LEU A 8 44.86 -45.33 -27.20
N ALA A 9 44.71 -45.04 -28.49
CA ALA A 9 43.51 -44.55 -29.15
C ALA A 9 42.70 -45.70 -29.76
N SER A 10 41.38 -45.64 -29.58
CA SER A 10 40.29 -45.75 -30.57
C SER A 10 40.26 -46.87 -31.64
N ILE A 11 39.02 -47.32 -31.93
CA ILE A 11 38.45 -47.79 -33.22
C ILE A 11 38.02 -49.29 -33.34
N ILE A 12 36.68 -49.46 -33.42
CA ILE A 12 35.83 -50.37 -34.24
C ILE A 12 35.75 -51.88 -33.93
N SER A 13 34.52 -52.34 -33.66
CA SER A 13 33.79 -53.40 -34.41
C SER A 13 32.36 -53.51 -33.83
N LEU A 14 31.30 -52.91 -34.37
CA LEU A 14 30.52 -53.24 -35.56
C LEU A 14 30.18 -54.74 -35.71
N THR A 15 28.98 -55.14 -35.26
CA THR A 15 28.11 -56.15 -35.90
C THR A 15 26.80 -56.27 -35.10
N PHE A 16 25.69 -55.74 -35.62
CA PHE A 16 24.62 -56.60 -36.14
C PHE A 16 23.62 -55.81 -36.96
N LEU A 17 23.30 -56.42 -38.10
CA LEU A 17 22.58 -55.93 -39.25
C LEU A 17 21.06 -56.03 -39.03
N THR A 18 20.34 -54.98 -39.43
CA THR A 18 19.07 -54.98 -40.19
C THR A 18 17.98 -56.02 -39.88
N ALA A 19 16.80 -55.54 -39.46
CA ALA A 19 15.60 -55.41 -40.31
C ALA A 19 14.32 -55.32 -39.46
N LEU A 20 13.53 -54.26 -39.65
CA LEU A 20 12.12 -54.30 -40.07
C LEU A 20 11.48 -52.93 -39.81
N ALA A 21 11.27 -52.19 -40.90
CA ALA A 21 10.26 -51.15 -40.96
C ALA A 21 8.90 -51.83 -41.21
N MET A 22 7.98 -51.74 -40.27
CA MET A 22 6.53 -51.74 -40.52
C MET A 22 5.76 -51.37 -39.25
N GLY A 23 5.22 -50.15 -39.26
CA GLY A 23 3.88 -49.82 -38.78
C GLY A 23 3.54 -50.01 -37.31
N CYS A 24 3.31 -48.90 -36.62
CA CYS A 24 2.03 -48.67 -35.92
C CYS A 24 1.80 -47.17 -35.77
N ASN A 25 0.82 -46.66 -36.54
CA ASN A 25 0.03 -45.50 -36.17
C ASN A 25 -0.49 -45.71 -34.75
N LYS A 26 -0.02 -44.89 -33.79
CA LYS A 26 -0.81 -44.58 -32.61
C LYS A 26 -1.05 -43.08 -32.64
N ALA A 27 -2.32 -42.76 -32.83
CA ALA A 27 -2.88 -41.43 -32.78
C ALA A 27 -2.43 -40.70 -31.51
N ASP A 28 -2.25 -39.39 -31.66
CA ASP A 28 -2.09 -38.44 -30.57
C ASP A 28 -3.10 -38.74 -29.45
N GLU A 29 -2.60 -39.07 -28.26
CA GLU A 29 -3.42 -38.99 -27.06
C GLU A 29 -3.79 -37.52 -26.88
N THR A 30 -5.06 -37.25 -27.18
CA THR A 30 -5.69 -35.95 -26.96
C THR A 30 -5.53 -35.60 -25.48
N PRO A 31 -5.06 -34.38 -25.13
CA PRO A 31 -4.99 -33.98 -23.73
C PRO A 31 -6.38 -34.06 -23.12
N THR A 32 -6.50 -34.76 -21.99
CA THR A 32 -7.71 -34.78 -21.17
C THR A 32 -8.18 -33.34 -20.95
N PRO A 33 -9.47 -33.01 -21.14
CA PRO A 33 -9.96 -31.66 -20.87
C PRO A 33 -9.69 -31.32 -19.40
N GLN A 34 -8.87 -30.31 -19.18
CA GLN A 34 -8.74 -29.65 -17.89
C GLN A 34 -10.15 -29.21 -17.46
N PRO A 35 -10.56 -29.36 -16.19
CA PRO A 35 -11.88 -28.92 -15.75
C PRO A 35 -12.04 -27.45 -16.12
N THR A 36 -13.11 -27.17 -16.87
CA THR A 36 -13.50 -25.84 -17.33
C THR A 36 -13.50 -24.92 -16.12
N GLY A 37 -12.72 -23.82 -16.19
CA GLY A 37 -12.74 -22.79 -15.16
C GLY A 37 -14.16 -22.24 -14.97
N PRO A 38 -14.41 -21.54 -13.85
CA PRO A 38 -15.75 -21.08 -13.50
C PRO A 38 -16.41 -20.34 -14.67
N GLN A 39 -17.57 -20.84 -15.10
CA GLN A 39 -18.31 -20.33 -16.24
C GLN A 39 -18.99 -19.02 -15.83
N LEU A 40 -18.39 -17.90 -16.22
CA LEU A 40 -19.00 -16.58 -16.08
C LEU A 40 -20.18 -16.51 -17.04
N THR A 41 -21.38 -16.29 -16.50
CA THR A 41 -22.62 -16.28 -17.29
C THR A 41 -22.82 -15.00 -18.10
N GLU A 42 -22.00 -13.97 -17.90
CA GLU A 42 -21.99 -12.73 -18.69
C GLU A 42 -20.56 -12.16 -18.77
N THR A 43 -20.34 -11.24 -19.72
CA THR A 43 -19.07 -10.53 -19.94
C THR A 43 -18.51 -9.97 -18.61
N PRO A 44 -17.22 -10.14 -18.29
CA PRO A 44 -16.68 -9.76 -16.97
C PRO A 44 -16.89 -8.26 -16.72
N LYS A 45 -17.76 -7.93 -15.77
CA LYS A 45 -17.97 -6.56 -15.33
C LYS A 45 -16.98 -6.29 -14.21
N VAL A 46 -15.92 -5.55 -14.51
CA VAL A 46 -14.95 -5.12 -13.50
C VAL A 46 -15.61 -3.99 -12.70
N SER A 47 -16.12 -4.31 -11.52
CA SER A 47 -16.80 -3.35 -10.64
C SER A 47 -16.52 -3.66 -9.18
N TYR A 48 -16.41 -2.59 -8.39
CA TYR A 48 -16.27 -2.63 -6.95
C TYR A 48 -17.65 -2.73 -6.31
N VAL A 49 -17.82 -3.67 -5.40
CA VAL A 49 -19.11 -4.01 -4.78
C VAL A 49 -19.23 -3.57 -3.33
N GLY A 50 -18.15 -3.06 -2.74
CA GLY A 50 -18.09 -2.67 -1.35
C GLY A 50 -18.04 -3.84 -0.38
N GLU A 51 -17.65 -3.54 0.85
CA GLU A 51 -17.38 -4.55 1.90
C GLU A 51 -18.63 -5.24 2.45
N ASP A 52 -19.81 -4.62 2.35
CA ASP A 52 -21.08 -5.23 2.75
C ASP A 52 -21.39 -6.49 1.92
N SER A 53 -21.05 -6.47 0.63
CA SER A 53 -21.16 -7.62 -0.26
C SER A 53 -20.23 -8.76 0.16
N CYS A 54 -19.06 -8.43 0.72
CA CYS A 54 -18.12 -9.41 1.26
C CYS A 54 -18.61 -9.98 2.60
N LYS A 55 -19.14 -9.13 3.49
CA LYS A 55 -19.66 -9.48 4.81
C LYS A 55 -20.73 -10.57 4.76
N ALA A 56 -21.58 -10.56 3.73
CA ALA A 56 -22.65 -11.54 3.55
C ALA A 56 -22.17 -13.01 3.57
N CYS A 57 -20.93 -13.26 3.09
CA CYS A 57 -20.33 -14.61 3.07
C CYS A 57 -19.12 -14.74 4.01
N HIS A 58 -18.46 -13.65 4.37
CA HIS A 58 -17.22 -13.62 5.16
C HIS A 58 -17.37 -12.82 6.47
N SER A 59 -18.46 -13.04 7.20
CA SER A 59 -18.81 -12.28 8.40
C SER A 59 -17.71 -12.27 9.47
N GLU A 60 -17.16 -13.43 9.84
CA GLU A 60 -16.11 -13.50 10.87
C GLU A 60 -14.84 -12.71 10.49
N THR A 61 -14.43 -12.80 9.22
CA THR A 61 -13.27 -12.06 8.72
C THR A 61 -13.57 -10.56 8.67
N TYR A 62 -14.76 -10.19 8.22
CA TYR A 62 -15.21 -8.80 8.20
C TYR A 62 -15.17 -8.20 9.61
N GLU A 63 -15.83 -8.82 10.59
CA GLU A 63 -15.86 -8.33 11.97
C GLU A 63 -14.45 -8.21 12.58
N SER A 64 -13.51 -9.07 12.18
CA SER A 64 -12.12 -8.95 12.63
C SER A 64 -11.35 -7.83 11.93
N VAL A 65 -11.61 -7.59 10.63
CA VAL A 65 -10.95 -6.54 9.83
C VAL A 65 -11.38 -5.14 10.25
N THR A 66 -12.64 -4.95 10.66
CA THR A 66 -13.15 -3.62 11.07
C THR A 66 -12.39 -3.03 12.26
N HIS A 67 -11.74 -3.86 13.07
CA HIS A 67 -10.92 -3.43 14.20
C HIS A 67 -9.45 -3.13 13.83
N THR A 68 -9.07 -3.29 12.56
CA THR A 68 -7.69 -3.07 12.12
C THR A 68 -7.41 -1.59 11.86
N LYS A 69 -6.13 -1.19 11.99
CA LYS A 69 -5.68 0.17 11.68
C LYS A 69 -5.94 0.59 10.22
N HIS A 70 -5.98 -0.36 9.29
CA HIS A 70 -6.36 -0.08 7.90
C HIS A 70 -7.82 0.35 7.79
N HIS A 71 -8.74 -0.44 8.35
CA HIS A 71 -10.15 -0.11 8.25
C HIS A 71 -10.48 1.22 8.95
N VAL A 72 -9.94 1.44 10.15
CA VAL A 72 -10.19 2.67 10.91
C VAL A 72 -9.40 3.89 10.43
N ALA A 73 -8.58 3.76 9.38
CA ALA A 73 -7.83 4.89 8.80
C ALA A 73 -8.74 5.90 8.10
N PHE A 74 -9.97 5.51 7.77
CA PHE A 74 -10.95 6.37 7.14
C PHE A 74 -12.36 6.01 7.61
N LYS A 75 -13.01 6.92 8.31
CA LYS A 75 -14.31 6.67 8.97
C LYS A 75 -15.37 7.64 8.47
N PRO A 76 -16.66 7.29 8.56
CA PRO A 76 -17.73 8.25 8.28
C PRO A 76 -17.68 9.43 9.27
N LEU A 77 -18.07 10.64 8.81
CA LEU A 77 -18.11 11.83 9.68
C LEU A 77 -19.07 11.67 10.87
N ALA A 78 -20.10 10.81 10.74
CA ALA A 78 -21.05 10.52 11.80
C ALA A 78 -20.42 9.89 13.06
N ASP A 79 -19.24 9.27 12.94
CA ASP A 79 -18.50 8.71 14.09
C ASP A 79 -17.85 9.79 14.97
N PHE A 80 -17.90 11.06 14.55
CA PHE A 80 -17.28 12.20 15.21
C PHE A 80 -18.36 13.15 15.71
N PRO A 81 -18.91 12.92 16.92
CA PRO A 81 -19.95 13.78 17.48
C PRO A 81 -19.42 15.19 17.71
N LEU A 82 -19.96 16.15 16.97
CA LEU A 82 -19.49 17.52 17.00
C LEU A 82 -19.99 18.27 18.25
N ASP A 83 -19.19 19.22 18.73
CA ASP A 83 -19.54 20.08 19.86
C ASP A 83 -20.70 21.04 19.54
N LYS A 84 -20.77 21.47 18.28
CA LYS A 84 -21.82 22.32 17.71
C LYS A 84 -22.18 21.87 16.29
N PRO A 85 -23.40 22.17 15.81
CA PRO A 85 -23.75 21.99 14.41
C PRO A 85 -22.79 22.75 13.50
N LEU A 86 -22.51 22.17 12.33
CA LEU A 86 -21.73 22.83 11.30
C LEU A 86 -22.61 23.82 10.54
N GLU A 87 -22.38 25.10 10.77
CA GLU A 87 -22.89 26.16 9.89
C GLU A 87 -22.14 26.13 8.54
N PRO A 88 -22.75 26.64 7.45
CA PRO A 88 -22.06 26.78 6.18
C PRO A 88 -20.76 27.58 6.34
N ILE A 89 -19.65 27.03 5.82
CA ILE A 89 -18.31 27.61 5.90
C ILE A 89 -17.88 28.17 4.54
N THR A 90 -17.35 29.39 4.50
CA THR A 90 -16.69 29.90 3.29
C THR A 90 -15.28 29.34 3.23
N ILE A 91 -15.00 28.55 2.20
CA ILE A 91 -13.71 27.88 2.00
C ILE A 91 -13.01 28.44 0.77
N PHE A 92 -11.68 28.54 0.84
CA PHE A 92 -10.82 28.98 -0.25
C PHE A 92 -10.00 27.83 -0.83
N ASP A 93 -9.92 27.76 -2.16
CA ASP A 93 -9.13 26.76 -2.87
C ASP A 93 -7.64 27.00 -2.66
N SER A 94 -7.00 26.21 -1.80
CA SER A 94 -5.56 26.34 -1.55
C SER A 94 -4.71 25.81 -2.71
N ALA A 95 -5.28 25.01 -3.61
CA ALA A 95 -4.58 24.44 -4.77
C ALA A 95 -4.53 25.42 -5.95
N ASN A 96 -5.46 26.39 -6.01
CA ASN A 96 -5.43 27.45 -7.00
C ASN A 96 -4.47 28.57 -6.57
N LYS A 97 -3.36 28.71 -7.31
CA LYS A 97 -2.36 29.77 -7.08
C LYS A 97 -2.49 30.96 -8.02
N ASP A 98 -3.36 30.85 -9.02
CA ASP A 98 -3.50 31.87 -10.07
C ASP A 98 -4.41 33.01 -9.60
N LYS A 99 -5.49 32.67 -8.89
CA LYS A 99 -6.41 33.63 -8.28
C LYS A 99 -7.11 33.03 -7.04
N PRO A 100 -7.42 33.85 -6.02
CA PRO A 100 -8.28 33.42 -4.92
C PRO A 100 -9.63 32.97 -5.48
N THR A 101 -10.02 31.75 -5.14
CA THR A 101 -11.31 31.17 -5.51
C THR A 101 -11.94 30.62 -4.24
N SER A 102 -13.19 30.98 -3.98
CA SER A 102 -13.89 30.56 -2.77
C SER A 102 -15.33 30.18 -3.05
N THR A 103 -15.91 29.41 -2.14
CA THR A 103 -17.32 29.04 -2.15
C THR A 103 -17.81 28.82 -0.73
N THR A 104 -19.12 28.90 -0.52
CA THR A 104 -19.74 28.50 0.75
C THR A 104 -20.10 27.02 0.68
N LEU A 105 -19.51 26.23 1.57
CA LEU A 105 -19.75 24.80 1.71
C LEU A 105 -20.60 24.51 2.93
N ASP A 106 -21.77 23.91 2.72
CA ASP A 106 -22.61 23.35 3.77
C ASP A 106 -22.33 21.84 3.86
N LEU A 107 -21.58 21.42 4.89
CA LEU A 107 -21.19 20.01 5.07
C LEU A 107 -22.37 19.08 5.33
N SER A 108 -23.54 19.60 5.75
CA SER A 108 -24.75 18.78 5.90
C SER A 108 -25.41 18.43 4.57
N LYS A 109 -25.11 19.21 3.52
CA LYS A 109 -25.64 19.01 2.15
C LYS A 109 -24.59 18.52 1.17
N ALA A 110 -23.31 18.76 1.47
CA ALA A 110 -22.20 18.33 0.64
C ALA A 110 -22.04 16.81 0.66
N LYS A 111 -21.45 16.28 -0.41
CA LYS A 111 -21.02 14.88 -0.44
C LYS A 111 -19.72 14.75 0.37
N VAL A 112 -19.86 14.38 1.64
CA VAL A 112 -18.73 14.05 2.52
C VAL A 112 -18.38 12.58 2.34
N TYR A 113 -17.13 12.30 1.99
CA TYR A 113 -16.65 10.92 1.84
C TYR A 113 -16.32 10.31 3.20
N GLY A 114 -15.73 11.09 4.10
CA GLY A 114 -15.40 10.64 5.45
C GLY A 114 -14.29 11.47 6.08
N VAL A 115 -13.67 10.89 7.10
CA VAL A 115 -12.63 11.48 7.93
C VAL A 115 -11.40 10.60 7.86
N MET A 116 -10.34 11.14 7.26
CA MET A 116 -9.04 10.50 7.19
C MET A 116 -8.29 10.64 8.51
N MET A 117 -7.82 9.50 9.03
CA MET A 117 -6.96 9.38 10.22
C MET A 117 -7.51 10.09 11.46
N ASP A 118 -8.83 10.05 11.65
CA ASP A 118 -9.53 10.75 12.74
C ASP A 118 -9.26 12.26 12.80
N HIS A 119 -8.81 12.86 11.69
CA HIS A 119 -8.35 14.24 11.67
C HIS A 119 -8.88 15.06 10.50
N TYR A 120 -8.76 14.61 9.24
CA TYR A 120 -9.15 15.45 8.09
C TYR A 120 -10.48 15.03 7.48
N ILE A 121 -11.44 15.94 7.42
CA ILE A 121 -12.70 15.75 6.70
C ILE A 121 -12.45 15.88 5.19
N VAL A 122 -12.83 14.87 4.44
CA VAL A 122 -12.70 14.81 2.97
C VAL A 122 -14.09 14.93 2.33
N ALA A 123 -14.24 15.90 1.44
CA ALA A 123 -15.51 16.18 0.77
C ALA A 123 -15.32 16.57 -0.70
N GLU A 124 -16.39 16.41 -1.48
CA GLU A 124 -16.49 16.92 -2.84
C GLU A 124 -16.84 18.41 -2.85
N ILE A 125 -16.16 19.17 -3.70
CA ILE A 125 -16.52 20.56 -3.98
C ILE A 125 -17.35 20.61 -5.27
N PRO A 126 -18.50 21.31 -5.29
CA PRO A 126 -19.31 21.48 -6.50
C PRO A 126 -18.47 22.05 -7.65
N LYS A 127 -18.57 21.47 -8.85
CA LYS A 127 -17.76 21.87 -10.02
C LYS A 127 -18.00 23.33 -10.41
N GLU A 128 -19.20 23.83 -10.13
CA GLU A 128 -19.62 25.20 -10.41
C GLU A 128 -18.85 26.22 -9.56
N ALA A 129 -18.23 25.79 -8.46
CA ALA A 129 -17.38 26.64 -7.62
C ALA A 129 -16.05 27.02 -8.30
N GLY A 130 -15.67 26.34 -9.39
CA GLY A 130 -14.45 26.64 -10.14
C GLY A 130 -13.14 26.25 -9.44
N PHE A 131 -13.22 25.32 -8.48
CA PHE A 131 -12.05 24.78 -7.79
C PHE A 131 -11.23 23.90 -8.73
N LYS A 132 -9.92 23.82 -8.49
CA LYS A 132 -8.96 23.13 -9.37
C LYS A 132 -9.09 21.60 -9.30
N GLU A 133 -9.43 21.08 -8.14
CA GLU A 133 -9.60 19.65 -7.87
C GLU A 133 -11.08 19.33 -7.57
N GLN A 134 -11.44 18.05 -7.53
CA GLN A 134 -12.80 17.63 -7.20
C GLN A 134 -12.99 17.34 -5.71
N TYR A 135 -11.95 16.82 -5.04
CA TYR A 135 -12.00 16.40 -3.65
C TYR A 135 -10.92 17.11 -2.85
N TYR A 136 -11.30 17.61 -1.68
CA TYR A 136 -10.41 18.37 -0.81
C TYR A 136 -10.50 17.89 0.63
N ARG A 137 -9.46 18.20 1.40
CA ARG A 137 -9.55 18.25 2.85
C ARG A 137 -10.17 19.59 3.22
N VAL A 138 -11.39 19.57 3.72
CA VAL A 138 -12.22 20.77 3.93
C VAL A 138 -12.37 21.15 5.40
N GLY A 139 -11.93 20.29 6.32
CA GLY A 139 -11.92 20.56 7.75
C GLY A 139 -10.90 19.68 8.47
N SER A 140 -10.41 20.15 9.62
CA SER A 140 -9.66 19.34 10.60
C SER A 140 -10.48 19.16 11.86
N LEU A 141 -10.38 17.99 12.46
CA LEU A 141 -11.03 17.63 13.71
C LEU A 141 -10.05 17.73 14.87
N THR A 142 -10.49 18.43 15.91
CA THR A 142 -9.80 18.54 17.19
C THR A 142 -10.71 18.01 18.29
N LYS A 143 -10.23 17.02 19.05
CA LYS A 143 -11.01 16.41 20.14
C LYS A 143 -10.85 17.22 21.43
N THR A 144 -11.95 17.65 22.02
CA THR A 144 -12.01 18.27 23.35
C THR A 144 -12.99 17.49 24.22
N ASN A 145 -12.49 16.82 25.26
CA ASN A 145 -13.25 15.82 26.04
C ASN A 145 -13.81 14.73 25.11
N ASP A 146 -15.13 14.49 25.13
CA ASP A 146 -15.81 13.49 24.29
C ASP A 146 -16.45 14.08 23.03
N LYS A 147 -16.17 15.34 22.69
CA LYS A 147 -16.71 16.00 21.50
C LYS A 147 -15.60 16.47 20.57
N TRP A 148 -15.96 16.68 19.31
CA TRP A 148 -15.06 17.13 18.25
C TRP A 148 -15.44 18.52 17.78
N THR A 149 -14.45 19.37 17.60
CA THR A 149 -14.61 20.68 16.97
C THR A 149 -14.02 20.61 15.56
N VAL A 150 -14.71 21.21 14.59
CA VAL A 150 -14.20 21.35 13.23
C VAL A 150 -13.53 22.70 13.08
N GLU A 151 -12.32 22.68 12.54
CA GLU A 151 -11.47 23.84 12.32
C GLU A 151 -10.94 23.84 10.87
N SER A 152 -10.37 24.97 10.42
CA SER A 152 -9.70 25.00 9.12
C SER A 152 -8.50 24.06 9.12
N PRO A 153 -8.33 23.20 8.08
CA PRO A 153 -7.17 22.32 7.95
C PRO A 153 -5.83 23.06 8.01
N LYS A 154 -5.83 24.32 7.57
CA LYS A 154 -4.68 25.21 7.61
C LYS A 154 -5.15 26.66 7.70
N GLN A 155 -4.43 27.47 8.46
CA GLN A 155 -4.63 28.91 8.51
C GLN A 155 -3.75 29.57 7.44
N ALA A 156 -4.35 30.34 6.53
CA ALA A 156 -3.64 31.13 5.52
C ALA A 156 -4.49 32.31 5.08
N ASP A 157 -3.88 33.44 4.79
CA ASP A 157 -4.51 34.59 4.13
C ASP A 157 -4.38 34.40 2.60
N VAL A 158 -5.41 33.82 1.98
CA VAL A 158 -5.40 33.39 0.57
C VAL A 158 -5.70 34.57 -0.35
N ASP A 159 -6.62 35.45 0.03
CA ASP A 159 -7.01 36.62 -0.75
C ASP A 159 -6.22 37.90 -0.44
N LYS A 160 -5.32 37.85 0.55
CA LYS A 160 -4.44 38.93 0.99
C LYS A 160 -5.20 40.12 1.59
N ASP A 161 -6.34 39.87 2.23
CA ASP A 161 -7.11 40.89 2.95
C ASP A 161 -6.58 41.17 4.39
N GLY A 162 -5.55 40.44 4.82
CA GLY A 162 -4.96 40.55 6.15
C GLY A 162 -5.65 39.69 7.21
N LYS A 163 -6.60 38.82 6.85
CA LYS A 163 -7.28 37.87 7.75
C LYS A 163 -6.97 36.44 7.33
N ASN A 164 -7.07 35.52 8.29
CA ASN A 164 -6.93 34.11 7.97
C ASN A 164 -8.22 33.57 7.37
N ASP A 165 -8.09 32.86 6.26
CA ASP A 165 -9.15 32.16 5.58
C ASP A 165 -9.24 30.71 6.03
N TRP A 166 -10.45 30.17 5.89
CA TRP A 166 -10.65 28.73 5.94
C TRP A 166 -10.27 28.11 4.60
N THR A 167 -9.35 27.15 4.60
CA THR A 167 -8.81 26.60 3.37
C THR A 167 -9.34 25.20 3.07
N ALA A 168 -9.60 24.95 1.78
CA ALA A 168 -9.73 23.61 1.24
C ALA A 168 -8.36 23.17 0.73
N GLU A 169 -7.75 22.18 1.38
CA GLU A 169 -6.42 21.71 1.06
C GLU A 169 -6.47 20.54 0.08
N SER A 170 -5.62 20.58 -0.96
CA SER A 170 -5.47 19.49 -1.93
C SER A 170 -5.39 18.12 -1.25
N TYR A 171 -6.06 17.13 -1.84
CA TYR A 171 -6.20 15.79 -1.29
C TYR A 171 -5.36 14.74 -2.03
N THR A 172 -4.04 14.90 -1.99
CA THR A 172 -3.08 13.93 -2.56
C THR A 172 -2.91 12.64 -1.75
N CYS A 173 -3.61 12.52 -0.61
CA CYS A 173 -3.51 11.37 0.31
C CYS A 173 -4.51 10.23 -0.02
N GLY A 174 -5.46 10.49 -0.93
CA GLY A 174 -6.60 9.61 -1.23
C GLY A 174 -6.19 8.21 -1.67
N LYS A 175 -5.22 8.10 -2.58
CA LYS A 175 -4.70 6.83 -3.09
C LYS A 175 -4.38 5.78 -2.02
N CYS A 176 -3.94 6.21 -0.83
CA CYS A 176 -3.56 5.30 0.25
C CYS A 176 -4.59 5.26 1.37
N HIS A 177 -5.17 6.40 1.75
CA HIS A 177 -6.06 6.47 2.93
C HIS A 177 -7.53 6.31 2.58
N SER A 178 -7.91 6.54 1.33
CA SER A 178 -9.27 6.34 0.82
C SER A 178 -9.27 5.88 -0.64
N PRO A 179 -8.60 4.75 -0.96
CA PRO A 179 -8.51 4.26 -2.34
C PRO A 179 -9.88 4.00 -2.99
N GLY A 180 -10.92 3.76 -2.18
CA GLY A 180 -12.29 3.64 -2.66
C GLY A 180 -12.86 4.92 -3.27
N VAL A 181 -12.42 6.10 -2.82
CA VAL A 181 -12.84 7.39 -3.39
C VAL A 181 -12.36 7.53 -4.83
N GLU A 182 -11.10 7.20 -5.09
CA GLU A 182 -10.51 7.29 -6.43
C GLU A 182 -11.08 6.23 -7.39
N THR A 183 -11.37 5.03 -6.88
CA THR A 183 -11.87 3.91 -7.68
C THR A 183 -13.39 3.90 -7.84
N GLY A 184 -14.11 4.78 -7.13
CA GLY A 184 -15.57 4.80 -7.10
C GLY A 184 -16.19 3.61 -6.37
N SER A 185 -15.44 2.95 -5.49
CA SER A 185 -15.98 1.88 -4.62
C SER A 185 -17.02 2.46 -3.66
N PRO A 186 -18.09 1.71 -3.32
CA PRO A 186 -18.99 2.05 -2.22
C PRO A 186 -18.28 2.16 -0.87
N SER A 187 -17.15 1.46 -0.70
CA SER A 187 -16.34 1.50 0.51
C SER A 187 -15.12 2.40 0.29
N TYR A 188 -15.22 3.65 0.74
CA TYR A 188 -14.24 4.69 0.46
C TYR A 188 -12.86 4.48 1.08
N GLY A 189 -12.79 3.89 2.29
CA GLY A 189 -11.55 3.64 3.00
C GLY A 189 -10.71 2.49 2.44
N ILE A 190 -9.79 1.97 3.26
CA ILE A 190 -9.06 0.73 2.97
C ILE A 190 -9.98 -0.45 3.31
N SER A 191 -10.49 -1.11 2.28
CA SER A 191 -11.50 -2.18 2.38
C SER A 191 -10.98 -3.51 1.81
N CYS A 192 -11.84 -4.53 1.77
CA CYS A 192 -11.52 -5.83 1.18
C CYS A 192 -10.95 -5.69 -0.25
N GLU A 193 -11.59 -4.84 -1.04
CA GLU A 193 -11.27 -4.67 -2.46
C GLU A 193 -10.02 -3.81 -2.70
N SER A 194 -9.57 -3.04 -1.69
CA SER A 194 -8.26 -2.36 -1.75
C SER A 194 -7.10 -3.33 -1.81
N CYS A 195 -7.28 -4.54 -1.25
CA CYS A 195 -6.28 -5.60 -1.30
C CYS A 195 -6.60 -6.65 -2.36
N HIS A 196 -7.85 -7.11 -2.42
CA HIS A 196 -8.22 -8.22 -3.28
C HIS A 196 -8.64 -7.82 -4.70
N GLY A 197 -8.80 -6.52 -4.96
CA GLY A 197 -9.32 -6.00 -6.22
C GLY A 197 -10.85 -6.03 -6.31
N PRO A 198 -11.42 -5.65 -7.47
CA PRO A 198 -12.87 -5.56 -7.70
C PRO A 198 -13.57 -6.91 -7.49
N GLY A 199 -14.61 -6.95 -6.64
CA GLY A 199 -15.26 -8.18 -6.19
C GLY A 199 -16.47 -8.64 -7.02
N GLU A 200 -16.96 -7.87 -7.99
CA GLU A 200 -18.22 -8.17 -8.72
C GLU A 200 -18.26 -9.59 -9.32
N ASN A 201 -17.20 -9.97 -10.05
CA ASN A 201 -17.11 -11.30 -10.66
C ASN A 201 -17.07 -12.41 -9.59
N HIS A 202 -16.51 -12.13 -8.41
CA HIS A 202 -16.45 -13.10 -7.33
C HIS A 202 -17.81 -13.29 -6.67
N VAL A 203 -18.52 -12.20 -6.38
CA VAL A 203 -19.83 -12.26 -5.72
C VAL A 203 -20.88 -12.92 -6.64
N SER A 204 -20.88 -12.56 -7.92
CA SER A 204 -21.83 -13.06 -8.93
C SER A 204 -21.58 -14.50 -9.39
N ALA A 205 -20.37 -15.04 -9.23
CA ALA A 205 -20.06 -16.38 -9.69
C ALA A 205 -20.81 -17.48 -8.90
N THR A 206 -21.29 -18.50 -9.61
CA THR A 206 -21.85 -19.72 -8.99
C THR A 206 -20.77 -20.50 -8.26
N ASP A 207 -19.62 -20.73 -8.92
CA ASP A 207 -18.40 -21.23 -8.27
C ASP A 207 -17.42 -20.07 -8.08
N LYS A 208 -17.15 -19.75 -6.82
CA LYS A 208 -16.34 -18.61 -6.39
C LYS A 208 -14.85 -18.96 -6.28
N LYS A 209 -14.49 -20.24 -6.39
CA LYS A 209 -13.10 -20.67 -6.22
C LYS A 209 -12.24 -20.15 -7.37
N GLY A 210 -11.17 -19.45 -7.03
CA GLY A 210 -10.20 -18.94 -8.01
C GLY A 210 -10.66 -17.70 -8.79
N THR A 211 -11.82 -17.12 -8.47
CA THR A 211 -12.29 -15.88 -9.10
C THR A 211 -11.61 -14.61 -8.54
N MET A 212 -10.88 -14.75 -7.43
CA MET A 212 -10.03 -13.71 -6.84
C MET A 212 -8.59 -14.21 -6.76
N SER A 213 -7.64 -13.35 -7.13
CA SER A 213 -6.21 -13.69 -7.16
C SER A 213 -5.55 -13.46 -5.80
N PRO A 214 -4.97 -14.50 -5.17
CA PRO A 214 -4.15 -14.31 -3.96
C PRO A 214 -2.91 -13.45 -4.22
N ASP A 215 -2.39 -13.46 -5.45
CA ASP A 215 -1.24 -12.65 -5.84
C ASP A 215 -1.56 -11.15 -5.85
N MET A 216 -2.81 -10.77 -6.18
CA MET A 216 -3.29 -9.39 -6.07
C MET A 216 -3.18 -8.91 -4.63
N ALA A 217 -3.75 -9.65 -3.68
CA ALA A 217 -3.72 -9.33 -2.25
C ALA A 217 -2.31 -9.31 -1.66
N ARG A 218 -1.38 -10.10 -2.22
CA ARG A 218 0.01 -10.09 -1.81
C ARG A 218 0.74 -8.82 -2.28
N LYS A 219 0.50 -8.40 -3.53
CA LYS A 219 1.16 -7.25 -4.16
C LYS A 219 0.56 -5.91 -3.73
N SER A 220 -0.71 -5.90 -3.33
CA SER A 220 -1.43 -4.68 -2.96
C SER A 220 -0.77 -3.91 -1.81
N CYS A 221 -0.04 -4.58 -0.92
CA CYS A 221 0.69 -3.95 0.18
C CYS A 221 1.54 -2.75 -0.30
N ASN A 222 2.27 -2.93 -1.41
CA ASN A 222 3.19 -1.92 -1.94
C ASN A 222 2.49 -0.80 -2.70
N THR A 223 1.18 -0.87 -2.92
CA THR A 223 0.42 0.25 -3.52
C THR A 223 0.35 1.44 -2.57
N CYS A 224 0.41 1.17 -1.26
CA CYS A 224 0.39 2.16 -0.19
C CYS A 224 1.72 2.19 0.57
N HIS A 225 2.25 1.02 0.93
CA HIS A 225 3.54 0.86 1.64
C HIS A 225 4.73 0.78 0.66
N GLU A 226 4.75 1.65 -0.35
CA GLU A 226 5.90 1.75 -1.25
C GLU A 226 7.16 2.05 -0.43
N SER A 227 8.14 1.17 -0.58
CA SER A 227 9.32 1.08 0.28
C SER A 227 10.59 1.43 -0.48
N ASN A 228 10.50 1.52 -1.81
CA ASN A 228 11.55 1.96 -2.68
C ASN A 228 11.72 3.49 -2.57
N PRO A 229 12.94 4.02 -2.64
CA PRO A 229 13.17 5.46 -2.81
C PRO A 229 12.66 5.94 -4.18
N SER A 230 12.51 7.25 -4.32
CA SER A 230 12.29 7.92 -5.62
C SER A 230 13.38 8.96 -5.87
N LYS A 231 13.30 9.66 -7.00
CA LYS A 231 14.14 10.82 -7.28
C LYS A 231 13.32 12.11 -7.14
N ASP A 232 13.91 13.13 -6.56
CA ASP A 232 13.35 14.49 -6.59
C ASP A 232 13.50 15.12 -8.00
N ALA A 233 13.05 16.38 -8.14
CA ALA A 233 13.14 17.11 -9.41
C ALA A 233 14.59 17.39 -9.86
N GLN A 234 15.55 17.32 -8.94
CA GLN A 234 16.98 17.51 -9.18
C GLN A 234 17.71 16.18 -9.47
N GLY A 235 17.00 15.05 -9.36
CA GLY A 235 17.54 13.71 -9.59
C GLY A 235 18.17 13.06 -8.36
N ASN A 236 18.09 13.70 -7.18
CA ASN A 236 18.63 13.12 -5.94
C ASN A 236 17.72 12.01 -5.43
N PHE A 237 18.31 10.95 -4.88
CA PHE A 237 17.54 9.90 -4.24
C PHE A 237 16.92 10.43 -2.96
N ILE A 238 15.60 10.30 -2.87
CA ILE A 238 14.83 10.64 -1.69
C ILE A 238 14.08 9.41 -1.24
N ALA A 239 13.97 9.24 0.07
CA ALA A 239 13.10 8.21 0.57
C ALA A 239 11.64 8.58 0.32
N ASN A 240 10.86 7.62 -0.18
CA ASN A 240 9.42 7.79 -0.32
C ASN A 240 8.76 7.82 1.05
N THR A 241 7.76 8.71 1.13
CA THR A 241 6.72 8.98 2.14
C THR A 241 6.64 8.15 3.41
N HIS A 242 6.11 8.80 4.44
CA HIS A 242 5.95 8.44 5.86
C HIS A 242 5.43 7.02 6.25
N TYR A 243 5.12 6.14 5.31
CA TYR A 243 4.60 4.78 5.54
C TYR A 243 5.44 3.68 4.87
N GLY A 244 6.55 4.03 4.23
CA GLY A 244 7.46 3.07 3.63
C GLY A 244 8.22 2.30 4.71
N THR A 245 8.34 1.00 4.49
CA THR A 245 9.40 0.24 5.12
C THR A 245 10.69 0.64 4.42
N ARG A 246 11.30 1.77 4.82
CA ARG A 246 12.52 2.24 4.16
C ARG A 246 13.45 1.05 4.01
N ASN A 247 13.89 0.82 2.77
CA ASN A 247 14.94 -0.12 2.48
C ASN A 247 14.59 -1.59 2.78
N TYR A 248 13.31 -2.00 2.77
CA TYR A 248 13.00 -3.44 2.84
C TYR A 248 13.70 -4.23 1.74
N PHE A 249 13.75 -3.70 0.52
CA PHE A 249 14.49 -4.29 -0.61
C PHE A 249 16.00 -4.48 -0.31
N ALA A 250 16.59 -3.64 0.54
CA ALA A 250 17.99 -3.76 0.95
C ALA A 250 18.20 -4.90 1.97
N SER A 251 17.14 -5.35 2.64
CA SER A 251 17.23 -6.40 3.63
C SER A 251 17.48 -7.78 3.01
N LYS A 252 18.07 -8.66 3.81
CA LYS A 252 18.19 -10.10 3.46
C LYS A 252 16.82 -10.79 3.39
N HIS A 253 15.79 -10.24 4.03
CA HIS A 253 14.44 -10.79 3.99
C HIS A 253 13.81 -10.60 2.60
N ALA A 254 13.93 -9.42 2.00
CA ALA A 254 13.45 -9.17 0.65
C ALA A 254 14.20 -10.00 -0.41
N GLN A 255 15.49 -10.26 -0.20
CA GLN A 255 16.31 -11.07 -1.10
C GLN A 255 16.07 -12.58 -0.96
N SER A 256 15.38 -13.01 0.10
CA SER A 256 15.07 -14.41 0.35
C SER A 256 13.80 -14.83 -0.37
N LEU A 257 13.90 -15.80 -1.28
CA LEU A 257 12.74 -16.40 -1.95
C LEU A 257 11.72 -17.00 -0.95
N GLN A 258 12.16 -17.34 0.25
CA GLN A 258 11.30 -17.88 1.31
C GLN A 258 10.56 -16.79 2.10
N LEU A 259 11.05 -15.55 2.12
CA LEU A 259 10.59 -14.48 3.02
C LEU A 259 10.24 -13.17 2.31
N ASN A 260 10.26 -13.14 0.97
CA ASN A 260 9.95 -11.96 0.13
C ASN A 260 8.44 -11.61 0.13
N GLN A 261 7.74 -11.83 1.25
CA GLN A 261 6.32 -11.55 1.39
C GLN A 261 6.08 -10.93 2.77
N CYS A 262 5.49 -9.73 2.79
CA CYS A 262 5.12 -8.97 3.99
C CYS A 262 4.31 -9.82 4.99
N GLN A 263 3.44 -10.69 4.46
CA GLN A 263 2.53 -11.56 5.22
C GLN A 263 3.25 -12.67 6.01
N THR A 264 4.56 -12.84 5.85
CA THR A 264 5.34 -13.75 6.70
C THR A 264 5.44 -13.23 8.13
N CYS A 265 5.55 -11.90 8.26
CA CYS A 265 5.68 -11.21 9.54
C CYS A 265 4.42 -10.45 9.93
N HIS A 266 3.55 -10.14 8.97
CA HIS A 266 2.31 -9.38 9.15
C HIS A 266 1.08 -10.25 8.90
N THR A 267 -0.05 -9.84 9.48
CA THR A 267 -1.37 -10.40 9.17
C THR A 267 -2.30 -9.26 8.75
N THR A 268 -3.28 -9.51 7.91
CA THR A 268 -4.18 -8.47 7.37
C THR A 268 -5.62 -8.60 7.88
N HIS A 269 -6.02 -9.78 8.32
CA HIS A 269 -7.41 -10.06 8.70
C HIS A 269 -7.71 -9.89 10.18
N LYS A 270 -6.70 -9.62 11.00
CA LYS A 270 -6.86 -9.48 12.45
C LYS A 270 -5.76 -8.63 13.05
N ALA A 271 -6.15 -7.72 13.93
CA ALA A 271 -5.20 -7.03 14.80
C ALA A 271 -4.86 -7.88 16.04
N ASN A 272 -3.62 -7.77 16.51
CA ASN A 272 -3.20 -8.29 17.81
C ASN A 272 -3.78 -7.43 18.97
N ALA A 273 -3.48 -7.78 20.23
CA ALA A 273 -4.03 -7.08 21.39
C ALA A 273 -3.66 -5.58 21.45
N ASN A 274 -2.58 -5.18 20.77
CA ASN A 274 -2.11 -3.80 20.67
C ASN A 274 -2.67 -3.07 19.43
N GLY A 275 -3.62 -3.68 18.70
CA GLY A 275 -4.18 -3.11 17.48
C GLY A 275 -3.25 -3.20 16.27
N SER A 276 -2.12 -3.94 16.36
CA SER A 276 -1.14 -4.06 15.28
C SER A 276 -1.42 -5.26 14.40
N LEU A 277 -1.08 -5.14 13.12
CA LEU A 277 -1.21 -6.18 12.10
C LEU A 277 -0.04 -7.18 12.15
N LEU A 278 0.14 -7.81 13.32
CA LEU A 278 1.19 -8.79 13.60
C LEU A 278 0.58 -10.09 14.12
N PRO A 279 1.13 -11.27 13.78
CA PRO A 279 0.64 -12.56 14.28
C PRO A 279 0.83 -12.76 15.80
N SER A 280 1.66 -11.94 16.45
CA SER A 280 2.01 -12.02 17.87
C SER A 280 1.92 -10.63 18.52
N ASP A 281 1.58 -10.57 19.80
CA ASP A 281 1.48 -9.30 20.55
C ASP A 281 2.83 -8.60 20.73
N LYS A 282 3.87 -9.40 20.99
CA LYS A 282 5.26 -8.93 21.04
C LYS A 282 5.89 -9.11 19.65
N PRO A 283 6.35 -8.03 18.98
CA PRO A 283 6.94 -8.14 17.65
C PRO A 283 8.16 -9.07 17.60
N THR A 284 8.96 -9.12 18.67
CA THR A 284 10.15 -9.98 18.78
C THR A 284 9.83 -11.47 18.70
N ASP A 285 8.63 -11.89 19.09
CA ASP A 285 8.22 -13.29 19.06
C ASP A 285 8.03 -13.76 17.61
N ASN A 286 7.67 -12.85 16.69
CA ASN A 286 7.64 -13.16 15.26
C ASN A 286 9.06 -13.41 14.73
N CYS A 287 10.04 -12.61 15.17
CA CYS A 287 11.44 -12.78 14.78
C CYS A 287 11.99 -14.12 15.30
N ALA A 288 11.68 -14.47 16.55
CA ALA A 288 12.17 -15.67 17.21
C ALA A 288 11.75 -16.98 16.50
N LYS A 289 10.66 -16.98 15.72
CA LYS A 289 10.23 -18.14 14.91
C LYS A 289 11.30 -18.63 13.93
N CYS A 290 12.11 -17.72 13.39
CA CYS A 290 13.20 -18.04 12.45
C CYS A 290 14.60 -17.76 13.04
N HIS A 291 14.67 -17.01 14.14
CA HIS A 291 15.89 -16.59 14.79
C HIS A 291 15.92 -17.02 16.26
N ALA A 292 15.70 -18.32 16.48
CA ALA A 292 15.64 -18.91 17.81
C ALA A 292 16.91 -18.61 18.63
N GLY A 293 16.72 -18.31 19.92
CA GLY A 293 17.80 -18.02 20.86
C GLY A 293 18.46 -16.66 20.69
N LYS A 294 17.97 -15.80 19.80
CA LYS A 294 18.47 -14.43 19.64
C LYS A 294 17.62 -13.43 20.40
N THR A 295 18.28 -12.40 20.92
CA THR A 295 17.65 -11.19 21.46
C THR A 295 17.67 -10.09 20.40
N PHE A 296 16.55 -9.37 20.25
CA PHE A 296 16.42 -8.29 19.28
C PHE A 296 16.25 -6.96 19.98
N ASP A 297 17.05 -5.98 19.59
CA ASP A 297 16.83 -4.57 19.92
C ASP A 297 16.15 -3.91 18.71
N LEU A 298 14.82 -3.78 18.78
CA LEU A 298 14.04 -3.27 17.67
C LEU A 298 14.32 -1.80 17.38
N ASP A 299 14.76 -1.01 18.36
CA ASP A 299 15.07 0.40 18.14
C ASP A 299 16.40 0.57 17.38
N LYS A 300 17.31 -0.39 17.51
CA LYS A 300 18.54 -0.45 16.69
C LYS A 300 18.32 -1.09 15.32
N LEU A 301 17.51 -2.16 15.25
CA LEU A 301 17.32 -2.93 14.02
C LEU A 301 16.28 -2.30 13.07
N MET A 302 15.26 -1.67 13.64
CA MET A 302 14.10 -1.11 12.97
C MET A 302 13.83 0.27 13.57
N TRP A 303 14.80 1.17 13.41
CA TRP A 303 14.80 2.51 13.96
C TRP A 303 13.59 3.33 13.46
N LYS A 304 13.18 4.33 14.24
CA LYS A 304 12.09 5.24 13.88
C LYS A 304 12.66 6.43 13.14
N ASN A 305 12.12 6.71 11.97
CA ASN A 305 12.50 7.88 11.20
C ASN A 305 12.00 9.17 11.89
N PRO A 306 12.82 10.20 12.14
CA PRO A 306 12.35 11.41 12.82
C PRO A 306 11.61 12.44 11.93
N THR A 307 11.46 12.22 10.62
CA THR A 307 11.19 13.31 9.66
C THR A 307 9.75 13.48 9.19
N ASP A 308 8.78 12.94 9.91
CA ASP A 308 7.39 13.33 9.71
C ASP A 308 6.93 14.10 10.94
N GLU A 309 6.78 15.42 10.78
CA GLU A 309 6.28 16.34 11.81
C GLU A 309 4.89 15.95 12.31
N ARG A 310 4.13 15.16 11.54
CA ARG A 310 2.81 14.65 11.92
C ARG A 310 2.86 13.31 12.66
N GLY A 311 4.05 12.77 12.90
CA GLY A 311 4.24 11.56 13.71
C GLY A 311 3.83 10.26 13.02
N HIS A 312 3.62 10.24 11.70
CA HIS A 312 3.34 9.01 10.97
C HIS A 312 4.64 8.24 10.76
N PHE A 313 4.99 7.37 11.72
CA PHE A 313 6.23 6.61 11.67
C PHE A 313 5.99 5.12 11.47
N THR A 314 6.26 4.63 10.27
CA THR A 314 6.67 3.23 10.09
C THR A 314 8.14 3.08 10.47
N ARG A 315 8.46 2.04 11.23
CA ARG A 315 9.86 1.69 11.55
C ARG A 315 10.61 1.29 10.26
N ASP A 316 11.92 1.50 10.21
CA ASP A 316 12.78 0.99 9.12
C ASP A 316 12.68 -0.54 9.01
N HIS A 317 12.69 -1.08 7.78
CA HIS A 317 12.74 -2.55 7.56
C HIS A 317 13.94 -2.97 6.71
N SER A 318 15.02 -2.19 6.72
CA SER A 318 16.33 -2.69 6.29
C SER A 318 16.84 -3.80 7.22
N PHE A 319 16.31 -3.87 8.44
CA PHE A 319 16.74 -4.76 9.52
C PHE A 319 18.24 -4.60 9.82
N GLY A 320 18.70 -3.34 9.87
CA GLY A 320 20.08 -2.97 10.12
C GLY A 320 21.00 -3.00 8.90
N ALA A 321 20.49 -3.29 7.70
CA ALA A 321 21.25 -3.20 6.46
C ALA A 321 21.55 -1.73 6.07
N MET A 322 20.70 -0.79 6.50
CA MET A 322 20.87 0.65 6.29
C MET A 322 20.60 1.36 7.62
N LYS A 323 21.67 1.71 8.33
CA LYS A 323 21.56 2.44 9.60
C LYS A 323 21.34 3.92 9.33
N TYR A 324 20.61 4.60 10.22
CA TYR A 324 20.28 6.01 10.06
C TYR A 324 21.52 6.90 9.95
N GLU A 325 22.48 6.69 10.84
CA GLU A 325 23.76 7.41 10.87
C GLU A 325 24.59 7.26 9.59
N ASP A 326 24.39 6.15 8.87
CA ASP A 326 25.09 5.89 7.61
C ASP A 326 24.41 6.57 6.43
N LEU A 327 23.15 6.99 6.51
CA LEU A 327 22.42 7.56 5.37
C LEU A 327 22.99 8.91 4.91
N GLN A 328 23.63 9.64 5.83
CA GLN A 328 24.08 11.04 5.62
C GLN A 328 22.93 11.96 5.17
N ASP A 329 21.74 11.62 5.65
CA ASP A 329 20.48 12.29 5.38
C ASP A 329 20.54 13.78 5.77
N ASP A 330 19.97 14.66 4.95
CA ASP A 330 19.82 16.08 5.28
C ASP A 330 18.47 16.34 5.96
N PRO A 331 18.42 16.53 7.29
CA PRO A 331 17.16 16.69 8.01
C PRO A 331 16.44 18.00 7.67
N ALA A 332 17.07 18.96 6.97
CA ALA A 332 16.43 20.20 6.55
C ALA A 332 15.62 20.06 5.24
N THR A 333 15.67 18.91 4.57
CA THR A 333 15.03 18.70 3.27
C THR A 333 13.62 18.09 3.41
N LYS A 334 12.65 18.59 2.62
CA LYS A 334 11.21 18.24 2.73
C LYS A 334 10.85 16.86 2.18
N PRO A 335 11.72 16.23 1.38
CA PRO A 335 11.93 14.79 1.41
C PRO A 335 13.35 14.48 1.88
N ILE A 336 13.56 13.51 2.78
CA ILE A 336 14.93 13.23 3.22
C ILE A 336 15.76 12.66 2.07
N GLU A 337 16.79 13.42 1.69
CA GLU A 337 17.77 13.05 0.68
C GLU A 337 18.74 11.99 1.21
N ILE A 338 18.92 10.89 0.46
CA ILE A 338 19.87 9.83 0.75
C ILE A 338 21.20 10.16 0.06
N LYS A 339 22.21 10.58 0.81
CA LYS A 339 23.49 11.08 0.26
C LYS A 339 24.62 10.06 0.24
N ASN A 340 24.56 9.02 1.07
CA ASN A 340 25.66 8.06 1.16
C ASN A 340 25.89 7.32 -0.18
N PRO A 341 27.09 7.42 -0.79
CA PRO A 341 27.37 6.81 -2.09
C PRO A 341 27.21 5.28 -2.11
N THR A 342 27.56 4.60 -1.01
CA THR A 342 27.42 3.13 -0.91
C THR A 342 25.96 2.72 -0.95
N LEU A 343 25.09 3.51 -0.31
CA LEU A 343 23.65 3.25 -0.26
C LEU A 343 22.98 3.58 -1.59
N ILE A 344 23.41 4.67 -2.24
CA ILE A 344 22.98 5.00 -3.60
C ILE A 344 23.34 3.87 -4.58
N GLU A 345 24.56 3.32 -4.52
CA GLU A 345 24.94 2.19 -5.37
C GLU A 345 24.15 0.92 -5.06
N LEU A 346 23.83 0.67 -3.78
CA LEU A 346 22.93 -0.42 -3.39
C LEU A 346 21.53 -0.23 -3.99
N ILE A 347 20.97 0.98 -3.92
CA ILE A 347 19.67 1.33 -4.52
C ILE A 347 19.71 1.08 -6.03
N LYS A 348 20.71 1.60 -6.74
CA LYS A 348 20.83 1.40 -8.20
C LYS A 348 20.95 -0.09 -8.58
N LYS A 349 21.68 -0.87 -7.77
CA LYS A 349 21.84 -2.32 -7.99
C LYS A 349 20.53 -3.08 -7.79
N GLN A 350 19.76 -2.74 -6.75
CA GLN A 350 18.51 -3.45 -6.40
C GLN A 350 17.30 -2.94 -7.20
N LEU A 351 17.35 -1.69 -7.66
CA LEU A 351 16.30 -1.02 -8.42
C LEU A 351 16.87 -0.42 -9.71
N PRO A 352 17.23 -1.24 -10.72
CA PRO A 352 17.88 -0.77 -11.94
C PRO A 352 17.07 0.27 -12.73
N ALA A 353 15.75 0.28 -12.57
CA ALA A 353 14.87 1.29 -13.17
C ALA A 353 15.16 2.70 -12.65
N LEU A 354 15.60 2.84 -11.40
CA LEU A 354 15.97 4.13 -10.79
C LEU A 354 17.43 4.53 -11.07
N ALA A 355 18.23 3.64 -11.65
CA ALA A 355 19.62 3.94 -12.00
C ALA A 355 19.73 4.78 -13.28
N LYS A 356 18.67 4.79 -14.10
CA LYS A 356 18.50 5.66 -15.26
C LYS A 356 18.07 7.05 -14.81
#